data_AF-M5IEZ6-F1
#
_entry.id   AF-M5IEZ6-F1
#
_cell.length_a   1.000
_cell.length_b   1.000
_cell.length_c   1.000
_cell.angle_alpha   90.00
_cell.angle_beta   90.00
_cell.angle_gamma   90.00
#
_symmetry.space_group_name_H-M   'P 1'
#
loop_
_entity.id
_entity.type
_entity.pdbx_description
1 polymer ?
#
loop_
_entity_poly.entity_id
_entity_poly.type
_entity_poly.pdbx_seq_one_letter_code
_entity_poly.pdbx_strand_id
1 'polypeptide(L)'
;MKSKAVKFTLICAAAVILCGCAGKEPQIIARTQYQDVNKPVRCDVELPPKPSFDESDPSTAGAVAAYHEEVERLLLMCVGEKR
;
A
#
# COMPACT_ATOMS: atom_id res chain seq x y z
N MET A 1 9.75 53.64 -38.18
CA MET A 1 10.57 52.46 -37.81
C MET A 1 10.18 51.84 -36.45
N LYS A 2 9.81 52.63 -35.42
CA LYS A 2 9.41 52.15 -34.08
C LYS A 2 8.28 51.08 -34.07
N SER A 3 7.22 51.25 -34.88
CA SER A 3 6.08 50.30 -34.89
C SER A 3 6.43 48.90 -35.41
N LYS A 4 7.31 48.80 -36.42
CA LYS A 4 7.72 47.49 -36.97
C LYS A 4 8.59 46.71 -35.99
N ALA A 5 9.48 47.40 -35.28
CA ALA A 5 10.29 46.82 -34.22
C ALA A 5 9.43 46.29 -33.07
N VAL A 6 8.44 47.07 -32.61
CA VAL A 6 7.52 46.64 -31.52
C VAL A 6 6.72 45.40 -31.90
N LYS A 7 6.20 45.33 -33.15
CA LYS A 7 5.49 44.14 -33.64
C LYS A 7 6.39 42.91 -33.70
N PHE A 8 7.64 43.06 -34.12
CA PHE A 8 8.61 41.97 -34.18
C PHE A 8 8.95 41.45 -32.78
N THR A 9 9.18 42.35 -31.82
CA THR A 9 9.43 41.97 -30.41
C THR A 9 8.26 41.21 -29.80
N LEU A 10 7.02 41.61 -30.08
CA LEU A 10 5.81 40.92 -29.61
C LEU A 10 5.69 39.49 -30.16
N ILE A 11 6.02 39.28 -31.43
CA ILE A 11 5.98 37.96 -32.06
C ILE A 11 7.05 37.04 -31.47
N CYS A 12 8.27 37.55 -31.27
CA CYS A 12 9.34 36.79 -30.62
C CYS A 12 9.00 36.41 -29.18
N ALA A 13 8.41 37.33 -28.41
CA ALA A 13 7.97 37.05 -27.04
C ALA A 13 6.89 35.96 -26.99
N ALA A 14 5.90 36.03 -27.89
CA ALA A 14 4.85 35.01 -27.99
C ALA A 14 5.41 33.62 -28.34
N ALA A 15 6.38 33.56 -29.28
CA ALA A 15 7.02 32.31 -29.67
C ALA A 15 7.77 31.65 -28.50
N VAL A 16 8.52 32.44 -27.70
CA VAL A 16 9.26 31.92 -26.54
C VAL A 16 8.32 31.38 -25.46
N ILE A 17 7.20 32.06 -25.19
CA ILE A 17 6.22 31.64 -24.19
C ILE A 17 5.55 30.32 -24.61
N LEU A 18 5.19 30.17 -25.88
CA LEU A 18 4.48 28.99 -26.39
C LEU A 18 5.37 27.76 -26.58
N CYS A 19 6.66 27.94 -26.86
CA CYS A 19 7.63 26.83 -26.95
C CYS A 19 7.80 26.07 -25.63
N GLY A 20 7.59 26.72 -24.48
CA GLY A 20 7.70 26.09 -23.16
C GLY A 20 6.62 25.04 -22.85
N CYS A 21 5.49 25.05 -23.57
CA CYS A 21 4.39 24.10 -23.36
C CYS A 21 4.43 22.90 -24.32
N ALA A 22 5.23 22.94 -25.40
CA ALA A 22 5.28 21.87 -26.40
C ALA A 22 6.18 20.68 -25.98
N GLY A 23 7.12 20.89 -25.05
CA GLY A 23 8.09 19.87 -24.63
C GLY A 23 7.64 18.98 -23.47
N LYS A 24 6.43 19.17 -22.93
CA LYS A 24 5.94 18.33 -21.82
C LYS A 24 5.31 17.08 -22.41
N GLU A 25 6.08 15.99 -22.46
CA GLU A 25 5.54 14.67 -22.77
C GLU A 25 4.33 14.39 -21.86
N PRO A 26 3.25 13.78 -22.39
CA PRO A 26 2.12 13.38 -21.58
C PRO A 26 2.61 12.39 -20.54
N GLN A 27 2.80 12.89 -19.33
CA GLN A 27 3.17 12.07 -18.19
C GLN A 27 2.03 11.06 -18.06
N ILE A 28 2.32 9.78 -18.32
CA ILE A 28 1.35 8.73 -18.06
C ILE A 28 1.13 8.77 -16.56
N ILE A 29 0.08 9.48 -16.14
CA ILE A 29 -0.36 9.49 -14.75
C ILE A 29 -0.89 8.08 -14.56
N ALA A 30 -0.05 7.18 -14.04
CA ALA A 30 -0.48 5.90 -13.52
C ALA A 30 -1.40 6.20 -12.34
N ARG A 31 -2.67 6.51 -12.63
CA ARG A 31 -3.66 6.94 -11.64
C ARG A 31 -4.04 5.83 -10.68
N THR A 32 -3.55 4.63 -10.91
CA THR A 32 -3.84 3.45 -10.11
C THR A 32 -2.52 2.71 -9.86
N GLN A 33 -1.85 3.06 -8.77
CA GLN A 33 -0.87 2.17 -8.17
C GLN A 33 -1.67 1.06 -7.46
N TYR A 34 -1.49 -0.19 -7.88
CA TYR A 34 -2.04 -1.30 -7.14
C TYR A 34 -1.34 -1.36 -5.78
N GLN A 35 -2.13 -1.34 -4.71
CA GLN A 35 -1.64 -1.51 -3.35
C GLN A 35 -1.90 -2.95 -2.94
N ASP A 36 -0.83 -3.67 -2.62
CA ASP A 36 -0.94 -4.98 -1.98
C ASP A 36 -1.50 -4.76 -0.57
N VAL A 37 -2.76 -5.17 -0.39
CA VAL A 37 -3.44 -5.17 0.91
C VAL A 37 -3.60 -6.61 1.37
N ASN A 38 -3.19 -6.90 2.61
CA ASN A 38 -3.39 -8.20 3.23
C ASN A 38 -4.90 -8.46 3.32
N LYS A 39 -5.43 -9.31 2.46
CA LYS A 39 -6.83 -9.75 2.54
C LYS A 39 -6.93 -10.91 3.52
N PRO A 40 -7.88 -10.89 4.46
CA PRO A 40 -8.11 -12.03 5.33
C PRO A 40 -8.56 -13.22 4.47
N VAL A 41 -7.79 -14.30 4.51
CA VAL A 41 -8.20 -15.58 3.94
C VAL A 41 -9.28 -16.15 4.87
N ARG A 42 -10.45 -16.49 4.32
CA ARG A 42 -11.44 -17.25 5.09
C ARG A 42 -10.88 -18.63 5.33
N CYS A 43 -10.67 -18.96 6.60
CA CYS A 43 -10.30 -20.31 6.98
C CYS A 43 -11.45 -20.96 7.73
N ASP A 44 -11.92 -22.09 7.21
CA ASP A 44 -12.92 -22.94 7.86
C ASP A 44 -12.23 -23.88 8.84
N VAL A 45 -11.71 -23.32 9.94
CA VAL A 45 -11.10 -24.10 11.03
C VAL A 45 -11.75 -23.71 12.35
N GLU A 46 -12.15 -24.73 13.11
CA GLU A 46 -12.63 -24.57 14.48
C GLU A 46 -11.46 -24.28 15.40
N LEU A 47 -11.46 -23.11 16.02
CA LEU A 47 -10.45 -22.74 17.00
C LEU A 47 -10.77 -23.37 18.37
N PRO A 48 -9.78 -23.93 19.08
CA PRO A 48 -9.99 -24.42 20.42
C PRO A 48 -10.43 -23.28 21.37
N PRO A 49 -11.06 -23.58 22.52
CA PRO A 49 -11.42 -22.57 23.50
C PRO A 49 -10.17 -21.94 24.12
N LYS A 50 -10.13 -20.60 24.18
CA LYS A 50 -9.00 -19.87 24.76
C LYS A 50 -8.94 -20.06 26.28
N PRO A 51 -7.80 -20.50 26.85
CA PRO A 51 -7.63 -20.57 28.30
C PRO A 51 -7.50 -19.15 28.89
N SER A 52 -7.99 -18.96 30.11
CA SER A 52 -7.82 -17.72 30.87
C SER A 52 -6.42 -17.64 31.46
N PHE A 53 -5.81 -16.45 31.40
CA PHE A 53 -4.59 -16.16 32.13
C PHE A 53 -4.95 -15.68 33.54
N ASP A 54 -4.35 -16.28 34.56
CA ASP A 54 -4.47 -15.83 35.95
C ASP A 54 -3.18 -15.09 36.34
N GLU A 55 -3.29 -13.81 36.65
CA GLU A 55 -2.15 -12.98 37.06
C GLU A 55 -1.56 -13.40 38.42
N SER A 56 -2.36 -14.09 39.25
CA SER A 56 -1.94 -14.59 40.56
C SER A 56 -1.21 -15.94 40.50
N ASP A 57 -1.38 -16.69 39.41
CA ASP A 57 -0.69 -17.94 39.14
C ASP A 57 0.01 -17.89 37.77
N PRO A 58 1.31 -17.51 37.76
CA PRO A 58 2.11 -17.42 36.54
C PRO A 58 2.20 -18.74 35.76
N SER A 59 1.91 -19.89 36.38
CA SER A 59 1.94 -21.18 35.68
C SER A 59 0.88 -21.30 34.59
N THR A 60 -0.21 -20.52 34.69
CA THR A 60 -1.26 -20.43 33.67
C THR A 60 -0.77 -19.82 32.35
N ALA A 61 0.33 -19.07 32.36
CA ALA A 61 0.95 -18.53 31.15
C ALA A 61 1.35 -19.63 30.16
N GLY A 62 1.79 -20.80 30.65
CA GLY A 62 2.19 -21.92 29.80
C GLY A 62 1.03 -22.46 28.97
N ALA A 63 -0.17 -22.55 29.56
CA ALA A 63 -1.37 -23.00 28.84
C ALA A 63 -1.79 -22.00 27.76
N VAL A 64 -1.63 -20.69 28.02
CA VAL A 64 -1.90 -19.63 27.04
C VAL A 64 -0.90 -19.68 25.90
N ALA A 65 0.39 -19.89 26.19
CA ALA A 65 1.42 -20.03 25.17
C ALA A 65 1.16 -21.25 24.25
N ALA A 66 0.87 -22.42 24.84
CA ALA A 66 0.55 -23.63 24.10
C ALA A 66 -0.72 -23.48 23.23
N TYR A 67 -1.74 -22.77 23.75
CA TYR A 67 -2.93 -22.42 22.97
C TYR A 67 -2.57 -21.59 21.72
N HIS A 68 -1.73 -20.57 21.87
CA HIS A 68 -1.34 -19.72 20.75
C HIS A 68 -0.52 -20.47 19.71
N GLU A 69 0.37 -21.37 20.13
CA GLU A 69 1.13 -22.24 19.22
C GLU A 69 0.20 -23.14 18.39
N GLU A 70 -0.81 -23.75 19.01
CA GLU A 70 -1.76 -24.62 18.31
C GLU A 70 -2.64 -23.82 17.33
N VAL A 71 -3.10 -22.63 17.72
CA VAL A 71 -3.83 -21.72 16.82
C VAL A 71 -2.98 -21.34 15.61
N GLU A 72 -1.70 -21.02 15.82
CA GLU A 72 -0.80 -20.70 14.70
C GLU A 72 -0.62 -21.90 13.77
N ARG A 73 -0.44 -23.11 14.31
CA ARG A 73 -0.37 -24.34 13.52
C ARG A 73 -1.62 -24.55 12.66
N LEU A 74 -2.80 -24.36 13.25
CA LEU A 74 -4.09 -24.44 12.56
C LEU A 74 -4.21 -23.40 11.44
N LEU A 75 -3.80 -22.15 11.70
CA LEU A 75 -3.89 -21.06 10.74
C LEU A 75 -2.88 -21.19 9.59
N LEU A 76 -1.69 -21.75 9.83
CA LEU A 76 -0.70 -22.01 8.78
C LEU A 76 -1.24 -23.01 7.73
N MET A 77 -1.99 -24.02 8.16
CA MET A 77 -2.65 -24.94 7.23
C MET A 77 -3.65 -24.22 6.30
N CYS A 78 -4.27 -23.14 6.77
CA CYS A 78 -5.23 -22.35 5.98
C CYS A 78 -4.59 -21.60 4.81
N VAL A 79 -3.34 -21.15 4.97
CA VAL A 79 -2.60 -20.42 3.93
C VAL A 79 -1.81 -21.36 3.01
N GLY A 80 -1.94 -22.68 3.20
CA GLY A 80 -1.23 -23.69 2.41
C GLY A 80 0.24 -23.83 2.79
N GLU A 81 0.68 -23.18 3.87
CA GLU A 81 2.01 -23.35 4.44
C GLU A 81 2.07 -24.69 5.18
N LYS A 82 2.98 -25.56 4.76
CA LYS A 82 3.26 -26.84 5.45
C LYS A 82 4.52 -26.61 6.30
N ARG A 83 4.36 -26.72 7.62
CA ARG A 83 5.49 -26.74 8.56
C ARG A 83 6.32 -28.00 8.37
#